data_AF-A0A2V9ZS00-F1
#
_entry.id   AF-A0A2V9ZS00-F1
#
_cell.length_a   1.000
_cell.length_b   1.000
_cell.length_c   1.000
_cell.angle_alpha   90.00
_cell.angle_beta   90.00
_cell.angle_gamma   90.00
#
_symmetry.space_group_name_H-M   'P 1'
#
loop_
_entity.id
_entity.type
_entity.pdbx_description
1 polymer ?
#
loop_
_entity_poly.entity_id
_entity_poly.type
_entity_poly.pdbx_seq_one_letter_code
_entity_poly.pdbx_strand_id
1 'polypeptide(L)' 'LSKEEIEDENRRIRRLQIMMNMVMAVISQEEMTLEEASEMVANAKRAALAMFPDKELAYDLIYKPRLQRLLRERFRLQ' A
#
# COMPACT_ATOMS: atom_id res chain seq x y z
N LEU A 1 22.75 -13.05 -1.04
CA LEU A 1 22.43 -12.00 -0.07
C LEU A 1 23.23 -12.26 1.20
N SER A 2 23.95 -11.26 1.68
CA SER A 2 24.58 -11.28 3.00
C SER A 2 23.51 -11.22 4.11
N LYS A 3 23.89 -11.51 5.35
CA LYS A 3 22.96 -11.38 6.50
C LYS A 3 22.42 -9.96 6.64
N GLU A 4 23.27 -8.97 6.41
CA GLU A 4 22.91 -7.55 6.45
C GLU A 4 21.87 -7.21 5.37
N GLU A 5 22.09 -7.66 4.13
CA GLU A 5 21.12 -7.43 3.03
C GLU A 5 19.74 -8.04 3.33
N ILE A 6 19.70 -9.22 3.98
CA ILE A 6 18.46 -9.88 4.40
C ILE A 6 17.76 -9.09 5.51
N GLU A 7 18.52 -8.58 6.49
CA GLU A 7 17.96 -7.76 7.58
C GLU A 7 17.40 -6.44 7.06
N ASP A 8 18.09 -5.79 6.12
CA ASP A 8 17.66 -4.58 5.43
C ASP A 8 16.36 -4.81 4.65
N GLU A 9 16.28 -5.90 3.89
CA GLU A 9 15.06 -6.29 3.18
C GLU A 9 13.90 -6.54 4.17
N ASN A 10 14.14 -7.29 5.24
CA ASN A 10 13.14 -7.54 6.28
C ASN A 10 12.66 -6.24 6.95
N ARG A 11 13.56 -5.29 7.21
CA ARG A 11 13.18 -3.97 7.75
C ARG A 11 12.30 -3.20 6.79
N ARG A 12 12.61 -3.20 5.49
CA ARG A 12 11.77 -2.57 4.46
C ARG A 12 10.39 -3.24 4.36
N ILE A 13 10.33 -4.56 4.43
CA ILE A 13 9.05 -5.30 4.39
C ILE A 13 8.17 -4.92 5.58
N ARG A 14 8.72 -4.90 6.80
CA ARG A 14 7.98 -4.48 8.01
C ARG A 14 7.47 -3.05 7.89
N ARG A 15 8.31 -2.13 7.39
CA ARG A 15 7.91 -0.72 7.14
C ARG A 15 6.76 -0.62 6.15
N LEU A 16 6.85 -1.35 5.03
CA LEU A 16 5.78 -1.41 4.03
C LEU A 16 4.47 -1.95 4.63
N GLN A 17 4.52 -3.02 5.42
CA GLN A 17 3.34 -3.58 6.08
C GLN A 17 2.66 -2.58 7.01
N ILE A 18 3.43 -1.87 7.84
CA ILE A 18 2.91 -0.83 8.74
C ILE A 18 2.26 0.29 7.94
N MET A 19 2.96 0.82 6.92
CA MET A 19 2.44 1.89 6.07
C MET A 19 1.13 1.49 5.39
N MET A 20 1.07 0.27 4.82
CA MET A 20 -0.13 -0.22 4.15
C MET A 20 -1.31 -0.39 5.10
N ASN A 21 -1.07 -0.91 6.30
CA ASN A 21 -2.10 -1.01 7.34
C ASN A 21 -2.63 0.37 7.73
N MET A 22 -1.76 1.37 7.85
CA MET A 22 -2.14 2.74 8.16
C MET A 22 -2.96 3.38 7.04
N VAL A 23 -2.55 3.23 5.78
CA VAL A 23 -3.32 3.72 4.61
C VAL A 23 -4.71 3.10 4.56
N MET A 24 -4.81 1.78 4.78
CA MET A 24 -6.10 1.10 4.82
C MET A 24 -6.97 1.60 5.99
N ALA A 25 -6.38 1.81 7.17
CA ALA A 25 -7.10 2.32 8.34
C ALA A 25 -7.67 3.72 8.07
N VAL A 26 -6.85 4.64 7.56
CA VAL A 26 -7.27 6.02 7.24
C VAL A 26 -8.40 6.04 6.22
N ILE A 27 -8.26 5.32 5.09
CA ILE A 27 -9.32 5.25 4.07
C ILE A 27 -10.62 4.65 4.65
N SER A 28 -10.51 3.68 5.56
CA SER A 28 -11.68 3.03 6.14
C SER A 28 -12.43 3.87 7.18
N GLN A 29 -11.73 4.72 7.95
CA GLN A 29 -12.27 5.37 9.14
C GLN A 29 -12.56 6.85 8.95
N GLU A 30 -11.72 7.56 8.20
CA GLU A 30 -11.82 9.01 8.10
C GLU A 30 -12.90 9.45 7.09
N GLU A 31 -13.40 10.67 7.26
CA GLU A 31 -14.20 11.34 6.24
C GLU A 31 -13.27 11.92 5.17
N MET A 32 -13.42 11.42 3.94
CA MET A 32 -12.69 11.91 2.78
C MET A 32 -13.48 11.61 1.51
N THR A 33 -13.13 12.30 0.44
CA THR A 33 -13.63 12.08 -0.91
C THR A 33 -12.98 10.86 -1.56
N LEU A 34 -13.60 10.36 -2.64
CA LEU A 34 -13.01 9.31 -3.46
C LEU A 34 -11.66 9.74 -4.06
N GLU A 35 -11.52 11.02 -4.41
CA GLU A 35 -10.31 11.57 -5.02
C GLU A 35 -9.15 11.53 -4.03
N GLU A 36 -9.35 12.01 -2.79
CA GLU A 36 -8.34 11.96 -1.72
C GLU A 36 -7.94 10.51 -1.41
N ALA A 37 -8.91 9.59 -1.30
CA ALA A 37 -8.63 8.18 -1.07
C ALA A 37 -7.84 7.54 -2.23
N SER A 38 -8.16 7.91 -3.47
CA SER A 38 -7.44 7.44 -4.66
C SER A 38 -6.02 7.98 -4.71
N GLU A 39 -5.81 9.24 -4.31
CA GLU A 39 -4.50 9.84 -4.20
C GLU A 39 -3.65 9.15 -3.12
N MET A 40 -4.24 8.81 -1.96
CA MET A 40 -3.56 8.02 -0.92
C MET A 40 -3.11 6.65 -1.44
N VAL A 41 -3.94 5.97 -2.23
CA VAL A 41 -3.57 4.70 -2.88
C VAL A 41 -2.40 4.90 -3.86
N ALA A 42 -2.44 5.95 -4.68
CA ALA A 42 -1.37 6.26 -5.61
C ALA A 42 -0.05 6.60 -4.89
N ASN A 43 -0.11 7.36 -3.80
CA ASN A 43 1.02 7.67 -2.93
C ASN A 43 1.60 6.40 -2.29
N ALA A 44 0.75 5.51 -1.78
CA ALA A 44 1.18 4.24 -1.21
C ALA A 44 1.89 3.35 -2.25
N LYS A 45 1.41 3.31 -3.50
CA LYS A 45 2.09 2.62 -4.60
C LYS A 45 3.47 3.23 -4.86
N ARG A 46 3.57 4.56 -5.00
CA ARG A 46 4.84 5.25 -5.21
C ARG A 46 5.85 4.95 -4.10
N ALA A 47 5.41 4.99 -2.84
CA ALA A 47 6.26 4.67 -1.69
C ALA A 47 6.72 3.20 -1.69
N ALA A 48 5.83 2.27 -2.02
CA ALA A 48 6.18 0.85 -2.12
C ALA A 48 7.22 0.59 -3.21
N LEU A 49 7.07 1.21 -4.38
CA LEU A 49 8.03 1.09 -5.49
C LEU A 49 9.35 1.81 -5.19
N ALA A 50 9.34 2.91 -4.44
CA ALA A 50 10.59 3.54 -3.98
C ALA A 50 11.37 2.63 -3.01
N MET A 51 10.67 1.85 -2.17
CA MET A 51 11.30 0.87 -1.27
C MET A 51 11.74 -0.40 -2.01
N PHE A 52 11.03 -0.77 -3.08
CA PHE A 52 11.24 -2.00 -3.85
C PHE A 52 11.04 -1.76 -5.36
N PRO A 53 12.02 -1.13 -6.05
CA PRO A 53 11.87 -0.69 -7.45
C PRO A 53 11.47 -1.81 -8.42
N ASP A 54 12.01 -3.01 -8.22
CA ASP A 54 11.80 -4.15 -9.13
C ASP A 54 10.63 -5.06 -8.71
N LYS A 55 9.82 -4.66 -7.73
CA LYS A 55 8.75 -5.50 -7.14
C LYS A 55 7.34 -4.99 -7.46
N GLU A 56 7.15 -4.28 -8.57
CA GLU A 56 5.83 -3.76 -8.95
C GLU A 56 4.77 -4.86 -9.11
N LEU A 57 5.12 -5.96 -9.78
CA LEU A 57 4.20 -7.10 -9.93
C LEU A 57 3.76 -7.65 -8.57
N ALA A 58 4.67 -7.73 -7.59
CA ALA A 58 4.33 -8.20 -6.24
C ALA A 58 3.37 -7.24 -5.52
N TYR A 59 3.57 -5.92 -5.66
CA TYR A 59 2.63 -4.93 -5.16
C TYR A 59 1.25 -5.10 -5.79
N ASP A 60 1.20 -5.23 -7.12
CA ASP A 60 -0.03 -5.36 -7.89
C ASP A 60 -0.80 -6.66 -7.55
N LEU A 61 -0.11 -7.73 -7.15
CA LEU A 61 -0.74 -8.98 -6.70
C LEU A 61 -1.23 -8.93 -5.25
N ILE A 62 -0.50 -8.25 -4.35
CA ILE A 62 -0.74 -8.33 -2.91
C ILE A 62 -1.63 -7.19 -2.39
N TYR A 63 -1.41 -5.96 -2.88
CA TYR A 63 -1.98 -4.75 -2.28
C TYR A 63 -3.03 -4.09 -3.15
N LYS A 64 -2.81 -4.00 -4.46
CA LYS A 64 -3.78 -3.42 -5.41
C LYS A 64 -5.19 -4.02 -5.27
N PRO A 65 -5.42 -5.35 -5.25
CA PRO A 65 -6.76 -5.90 -5.10
C PRO A 65 -7.40 -5.54 -3.75
N ARG A 66 -6.61 -5.46 -2.67
CA ARG A 66 -7.10 -5.09 -1.33
C ARG A 66 -7.56 -3.64 -1.28
N LEU A 67 -6.75 -2.72 -1.81
CA LEU A 67 -7.08 -1.30 -1.85
C LEU A 67 -8.26 -1.03 -2.78
N GLN A 68 -8.34 -1.69 -3.94
CA GLN A 68 -9.48 -1.57 -4.84
C GLN A 68 -10.78 -2.05 -4.19
N ARG A 69 -10.74 -3.16 -3.44
CA ARG A 69 -11.90 -3.64 -2.69
C ARG A 69 -12.32 -2.63 -1.62
N LEU A 70 -11.36 -2.12 -0.86
CA LEU A 70 -11.60 -1.09 0.16
C LEU A 70 -12.28 0.16 -0.44
N LEU A 71 -11.78 0.67 -1.57
CA LEU A 71 -12.38 1.83 -2.24
C LEU A 71 -13.80 1.52 -2.75
N ARG A 72 -14.01 0.36 -3.38
CA ARG A 72 -15.34 -0.07 -3.85
C ARG A 72 -16.36 -0.14 -2.72
N GLU A 73 -15.98 -0.75 -1.60
CA GLU A 73 -16.86 -0.91 -0.43
C GLU A 73 -17.14 0.44 0.24
N ARG A 74 -16.10 1.26 0.50
CA ARG A 74 -16.23 2.55 1.19
C ARG A 74 -17.02 3.58 0.41
N PHE A 75 -16.86 3.62 -0.91
CA PHE A 75 -17.46 4.62 -1.80
C PHE A 75 -18.60 4.08 -2.67
N ARG A 76 -19.03 2.82 -2.46
CA ARG A 76 -20.13 2.16 -3.17
C ARG A 76 -19.99 2.23 -4.70
N LEU A 77 -18.77 2.02 -5.18
CA LEU A 77 -18.46 1.99 -6.61
C LEU A 77 -18.94 0.66 -7.20
N GLN A 78 -19.71 0.72 -8.29
CA GLN A 78 -20.21 -0.46 -9.01
C GLN A 78 -19.14 -1.08 -9.90
#